data_AF-A0A969VFG3-F1
#
_entry.id   AF-A0A969VFG3-F1
#
_cell.length_a   1.000
_cell.length_b   1.000
_cell.length_c   1.000
_cell.angle_alpha   90.00
_cell.angle_beta   90.00
_cell.angle_gamma   90.00
#
_symmetry.space_group_name_H-M   'P 1'
#
loop_
_entity.id
_entity.type
_entity.pdbx_description
1 polymer ?
#
loop_
_entity_poly.entity_id
_entity_poly.type
_entity_poly.pdbx_seq_one_letter_code
_entity_poly.pdbx_strand_id
1 'polypeptide(L)'
;MLRGGIGIDNISGGGGDDTYLFEDDFGLDRINDSEGNNTLDFSLATKQLTATVNARGFAVTQGAENEIKGNLTFNRLVMGGGNDLVNITDFGNREIYIDDKGGNDTYFVRLGRATGSGENGIINLNDTAGDFDEVIAEQTMKDAIALNQNQLRNGREVLNYTSDLDRLTVIGRAGKVDGTNILDFGASITLNNTDNNGISRNNSTDVRIVADKIDFQSQINADAIIVESLKDINVAQVLNAVANGYVDLRTYGDKSNISIAAEIKVSTGSSEDGKGSGWVRMVSADGAIINTNGSRIIGSDAHLMLKAKNGIGSDTAAVINRGGNVNCCNIAPR
;
A
#
# COMPACT_ATOMS: atom_id res chain seq x y z
N MET A 1 11.52 31.22 9.68
CA MET A 1 11.11 31.00 8.28
C MET A 1 12.17 31.58 7.37
N LEU A 2 12.72 30.74 6.49
CA LEU A 2 13.86 31.00 5.62
C LEU A 2 13.46 30.66 4.18
N ARG A 3 13.95 31.44 3.22
CA ARG A 3 13.68 31.27 1.79
C ARG A 3 14.99 31.46 1.03
N GLY A 4 15.30 30.57 0.08
CA GLY A 4 16.38 30.77 -0.88
C GLY A 4 15.97 31.81 -1.93
N GLY A 5 14.83 31.55 -2.56
CA GLY A 5 14.30 32.38 -3.64
C GLY A 5 14.45 31.64 -4.96
N ILE A 6 14.74 32.37 -6.02
CA ILE A 6 15.14 31.78 -7.31
C ILE A 6 16.67 31.80 -7.39
N GLY A 7 17.26 30.79 -8.04
CA GLY A 7 18.69 30.80 -8.35
C GLY A 7 19.46 29.69 -7.65
N ILE A 8 20.60 30.01 -7.04
CA ILE A 8 21.47 29.04 -6.37
C ILE A 8 21.78 29.57 -4.98
N ASP A 9 21.10 29.05 -3.97
CA ASP A 9 21.20 29.58 -2.60
C ASP A 9 21.87 28.59 -1.63
N ASN A 10 22.61 29.14 -0.66
CA ASN A 10 23.12 28.39 0.49
C ASN A 10 22.38 28.89 1.73
N ILE A 11 21.50 28.05 2.28
CA ILE A 11 20.60 28.40 3.38
C ILE A 11 21.08 27.71 4.65
N SER A 12 21.18 28.45 5.76
CA SER A 12 21.54 27.91 7.06
C SER A 12 20.50 28.34 8.10
N GLY A 13 19.94 27.36 8.82
CA GLY A 13 18.94 27.57 9.87
C GLY A 13 19.52 28.20 11.14
N GLY A 14 20.72 27.75 11.51
CA GLY A 14 21.28 28.07 12.81
C GLY A 14 20.83 27.04 13.84
N GLY A 15 20.39 27.50 15.01
CA GLY A 15 19.87 26.62 16.05
C GLY A 15 18.41 26.90 16.34
N GLY A 16 17.69 25.87 16.79
CA GLY A 16 16.25 25.92 17.03
C GLY A 16 15.44 25.30 15.89
N ASP A 17 14.11 25.46 15.96
CA ASP A 17 13.20 24.88 14.96
C ASP A 17 13.01 25.87 13.80
N ASP A 18 13.43 25.48 12.61
CA ASP A 18 13.36 26.28 11.39
C ASP A 18 12.31 25.81 10.39
N THR A 19 11.90 26.72 9.52
CA THR A 19 10.99 26.44 8.40
C THR A 19 11.59 26.98 7.12
N TYR A 20 11.81 26.10 6.15
CA TYR A 20 12.39 26.39 4.85
C TYR A 20 11.27 26.35 3.82
N LEU A 21 10.90 27.53 3.30
CA LEU A 21 9.75 27.69 2.43
C LEU A 21 10.17 27.90 0.98
N PHE A 22 9.60 27.08 0.10
CA PHE A 22 9.87 27.07 -1.33
C PHE A 22 8.59 27.24 -2.14
N GLU A 23 8.72 27.95 -3.26
CA GLU A 23 7.70 28.12 -4.30
C GLU A 23 8.16 27.39 -5.56
N ASP A 24 7.40 27.45 -6.65
CA ASP A 24 7.87 26.90 -7.93
C ASP A 24 9.16 27.57 -8.41
N ASP A 25 9.94 26.82 -9.20
CA ASP A 25 11.15 27.30 -9.85
C ASP A 25 12.23 27.83 -8.87
N PHE A 26 12.35 27.16 -7.70
CA PHE A 26 13.27 27.50 -6.61
C PHE A 26 14.76 27.36 -6.93
N GLY A 27 15.14 26.82 -8.10
CA GLY A 27 16.53 26.69 -8.50
C GLY A 27 17.32 25.61 -7.73
N LEU A 28 18.64 25.81 -7.57
CA LEU A 28 19.59 24.82 -7.04
C LEU A 28 20.08 25.21 -5.64
N ASP A 29 19.36 24.76 -4.62
CA ASP A 29 19.58 25.21 -3.25
C ASP A 29 20.26 24.17 -2.37
N ARG A 30 21.03 24.66 -1.39
CA ARG A 30 21.75 23.85 -0.41
C ARG A 30 21.39 24.27 1.01
N ILE A 31 20.80 23.36 1.78
CA ILE A 31 20.49 23.60 3.19
C ILE A 31 21.56 22.97 4.09
N ASN A 32 21.99 23.71 5.11
CA ASN A 32 22.84 23.19 6.18
C ASN A 32 22.27 23.54 7.56
N ASP A 33 21.73 22.53 8.22
CA ASP A 33 21.09 22.62 9.53
C ASP A 33 20.97 21.22 10.17
N SER A 34 21.45 21.11 11.41
CA SER A 34 21.48 19.85 12.15
C SER A 34 20.82 19.95 13.53
N GLU A 35 20.13 21.04 13.82
CA GLU A 35 19.51 21.29 15.13
C GLU A 35 18.00 21.50 14.98
N GLY A 36 17.25 21.21 16.05
CA GLY A 36 15.80 21.44 16.09
C GLY A 36 14.95 20.51 15.23
N ASN A 37 13.64 20.79 15.28
CA ASN A 37 12.59 20.09 14.55
C ASN A 37 12.20 20.89 13.30
N ASN A 38 12.98 20.72 12.24
CA ASN A 38 12.82 21.55 11.06
C ASN A 38 11.67 21.09 10.15
N THR A 39 11.12 22.07 9.43
CA THR A 39 10.07 21.90 8.42
C THR A 39 10.59 22.30 7.04
N LEU A 40 10.50 21.38 6.08
CA LEU A 40 10.58 21.69 4.66
C LEU A 40 9.16 21.96 4.16
N ASP A 41 8.91 23.15 3.64
CA ASP A 41 7.57 23.61 3.26
C ASP A 41 7.52 23.95 1.77
N PHE A 42 6.80 23.12 1.01
CA PHE A 42 6.50 23.32 -0.40
C PHE A 42 5.04 23.65 -0.66
N SER A 43 4.29 24.08 0.36
CA SER A 43 2.84 24.37 0.23
C SER A 43 2.47 25.43 -0.80
N LEU A 44 3.44 26.19 -1.31
CA LEU A 44 3.27 27.17 -2.38
C LEU A 44 3.69 26.66 -3.76
N ALA A 45 4.29 25.47 -3.85
CA ALA A 45 4.62 24.84 -5.12
C ALA A 45 3.34 24.28 -5.77
N THR A 46 3.18 24.52 -7.07
CA THR A 46 2.00 24.09 -7.83
C THR A 46 2.33 23.03 -8.89
N LYS A 47 3.62 22.82 -9.18
CA LYS A 47 4.10 21.78 -10.11
C LYS A 47 4.59 20.56 -9.35
N GLN A 48 4.50 19.40 -10.00
CA GLN A 48 5.01 18.12 -9.49
C GLN A 48 6.43 18.24 -8.89
N LEU A 49 6.55 17.74 -7.68
CA LEU A 49 7.78 17.54 -6.93
C LEU A 49 8.16 16.06 -6.93
N THR A 50 9.46 15.80 -6.93
CA THR A 50 9.99 14.48 -6.59
C THR A 50 10.83 14.61 -5.34
N ALA A 51 10.35 14.06 -4.23
CA ALA A 51 11.05 14.02 -2.96
C ALA A 51 11.73 12.66 -2.76
N THR A 52 12.89 12.67 -2.11
CA THR A 52 13.55 11.48 -1.58
C THR A 52 13.85 11.70 -0.11
N VAL A 53 13.38 10.81 0.74
CA VAL A 53 13.53 10.83 2.19
C VAL A 53 14.23 9.55 2.64
N ASN A 54 15.34 9.70 3.36
CA ASN A 54 16.03 8.56 3.97
C ASN A 54 16.74 8.94 5.27
N ALA A 55 17.33 7.95 5.95
CA ALA A 55 18.02 8.17 7.22
C ALA A 55 19.16 9.19 7.16
N ARG A 56 19.74 9.43 5.97
CA ARG A 56 20.89 10.33 5.77
C ARG A 56 20.51 11.73 5.34
N GLY A 57 19.24 11.97 5.03
CA GLY A 57 18.77 13.31 4.65
C GLY A 57 17.63 13.27 3.66
N PHE A 58 17.64 14.28 2.79
CA PHE A 58 16.57 14.52 1.82
C PHE A 58 17.13 15.05 0.50
N ALA A 59 16.31 14.94 -0.53
CA ALA A 59 16.43 15.73 -1.74
C ALA A 59 15.01 15.99 -2.28
N VAL A 60 14.78 17.18 -2.85
CA VAL A 60 13.54 17.51 -3.56
C VAL A 60 13.90 18.13 -4.91
N THR A 61 13.29 17.65 -5.98
CA THR A 61 13.50 18.19 -7.33
C THR A 61 12.18 18.59 -7.96
N GLN A 62 12.21 19.64 -8.80
CA GLN A 62 11.09 20.05 -9.64
C GLN A 62 11.59 20.19 -11.09
N GLY A 63 11.35 19.17 -11.91
CA GLY A 63 11.98 19.08 -13.23
C GLY A 63 13.51 18.95 -13.15
N ALA A 64 14.20 19.32 -14.25
CA ALA A 64 15.65 19.11 -14.37
C ALA A 64 16.51 20.24 -13.77
N GLU A 65 15.92 21.42 -13.53
CA GLU A 65 16.66 22.64 -13.19
C GLU A 65 16.52 23.06 -11.72
N ASN A 66 15.62 22.41 -10.97
CA ASN A 66 15.37 22.73 -9.58
C ASN A 66 15.72 21.54 -8.68
N GLU A 67 16.61 21.74 -7.71
CA GLU A 67 17.05 20.72 -6.76
C GLU A 67 17.41 21.36 -5.41
N ILE A 68 16.73 20.92 -4.34
CA ILE A 68 17.13 21.19 -2.97
C ILE A 68 17.73 19.90 -2.38
N LYS A 69 18.91 20.01 -1.80
CA LYS A 69 19.51 18.95 -0.97
C LYS A 69 20.46 19.56 0.05
N GLY A 70 20.90 18.76 1.00
CA GLY A 70 21.93 19.21 1.92
C GLY A 70 21.98 18.38 3.20
N ASN A 71 22.63 18.93 4.21
CA ASN A 71 22.65 18.33 5.53
C ASN A 71 21.53 18.98 6.33
N LEU A 72 20.35 18.35 6.34
CA LEU A 72 19.19 18.82 7.09
C LEU A 72 18.64 17.70 7.96
N THR A 73 18.54 17.97 9.26
CA THR A 73 17.65 17.21 10.14
C THR A 73 16.27 17.85 10.07
N PHE A 74 15.27 17.14 9.58
CA PHE A 74 13.89 17.62 9.53
C PHE A 74 12.94 16.57 10.07
N ASN A 75 11.79 17.04 10.53
CA ASN A 75 10.71 16.23 11.10
C ASN A 75 9.38 16.44 10.38
N ARG A 76 9.28 17.48 9.54
CA ARG A 76 8.09 17.71 8.72
C ARG A 76 8.49 18.05 7.29
N LEU A 77 7.83 17.40 6.34
CA LEU A 77 7.83 17.73 4.93
C LEU A 77 6.38 18.07 4.55
N VAL A 78 6.14 19.31 4.13
CA VAL A 78 4.86 19.74 3.57
C VAL A 78 5.02 19.77 2.06
N MET A 79 4.19 19.02 1.35
CA MET A 79 4.19 18.90 -0.10
C MET A 79 3.34 19.99 -0.76
N GLY A 80 3.38 20.03 -2.10
CA GLY A 80 2.76 21.08 -2.91
C GLY A 80 1.29 20.79 -3.22
N GLY A 81 0.79 21.42 -4.29
CA GLY A 81 -0.52 21.12 -4.87
C GLY A 81 -0.44 20.34 -6.19
N GLY A 82 0.72 19.77 -6.51
CA GLY A 82 0.96 19.02 -7.73
C GLY A 82 0.97 17.52 -7.46
N ASN A 83 0.80 16.70 -8.51
CA ASN A 83 0.88 15.25 -8.38
C ASN A 83 2.33 14.82 -8.12
N ASP A 84 2.66 14.58 -6.87
CA ASP A 84 4.00 14.44 -6.34
C ASP A 84 4.45 12.98 -6.26
N LEU A 85 5.78 12.82 -6.26
CA LEU A 85 6.45 11.53 -6.16
C LEU A 85 7.36 11.53 -4.94
N VAL A 86 7.03 10.74 -3.92
CA VAL A 86 7.81 10.69 -2.68
C VAL A 86 8.46 9.32 -2.53
N ASN A 87 9.79 9.28 -2.58
CA ASN A 87 10.59 8.06 -2.40
C ASN A 87 11.11 7.98 -0.96
N ILE A 88 10.69 6.97 -0.22
CA ILE A 88 10.99 6.79 1.20
C ILE A 88 11.76 5.49 1.37
N THR A 89 12.96 5.56 1.91
CA THR A 89 13.82 4.39 2.14
C THR A 89 14.55 4.56 3.46
N ASP A 90 14.82 3.50 4.23
CA ASP A 90 15.59 3.60 5.48
C ASP A 90 15.08 4.72 6.41
N PHE A 91 14.07 4.40 7.23
CA PHE A 91 13.36 5.43 8.01
C PHE A 91 14.25 6.11 9.08
N GLY A 92 15.46 5.60 9.32
CA GLY A 92 16.35 6.10 10.36
C GLY A 92 15.77 5.89 11.77
N ASN A 93 16.32 6.56 12.77
CA ASN A 93 15.83 6.54 14.16
C ASN A 93 15.11 7.87 14.46
N ARG A 94 14.05 8.17 13.71
CA ARG A 94 13.33 9.44 13.81
C ARG A 94 11.88 9.29 13.40
N GLU A 95 11.09 10.28 13.80
CA GLU A 95 9.72 10.45 13.33
C GLU A 95 9.67 11.61 12.31
N ILE A 96 9.06 11.35 11.15
CA ILE A 96 8.82 12.34 10.11
C ILE A 96 7.32 12.37 9.81
N TYR A 97 6.78 13.58 9.69
CA TYR A 97 5.46 13.87 9.17
C TYR A 97 5.59 14.30 7.71
N ILE A 98 4.84 13.64 6.82
CA ILE A 98 4.69 14.04 5.43
C ILE A 98 3.25 14.50 5.29
N ASP A 99 3.06 15.79 5.13
CA ASP A 99 1.76 16.44 5.03
C ASP A 99 1.56 16.85 3.56
N ASP A 100 0.63 16.20 2.87
CA ASP A 100 0.23 16.53 1.50
C ASP A 100 -1.21 17.04 1.45
N LYS A 101 -1.42 18.07 0.62
CA LYS A 101 -2.67 18.83 0.55
C LYS A 101 -3.12 19.07 -0.89
N GLY A 102 -2.50 18.44 -1.87
CA GLY A 102 -3.11 18.37 -3.17
C GLY A 102 -2.26 17.66 -4.19
N GLY A 103 -2.91 16.80 -4.95
CA GLY A 103 -2.26 16.06 -6.02
C GLY A 103 -3.01 14.75 -6.20
N ASN A 104 -2.50 13.90 -7.06
CA ASN A 104 -2.77 12.46 -6.99
C ASN A 104 -1.40 11.85 -6.80
N ASP A 105 -1.08 11.52 -5.56
CA ASP A 105 0.29 11.42 -5.10
C ASP A 105 0.73 9.96 -4.98
N THR A 106 2.02 9.73 -5.22
CA THR A 106 2.59 8.39 -5.13
C THR A 106 3.77 8.34 -4.16
N TYR A 107 3.62 7.52 -3.14
CA TYR A 107 4.60 7.31 -2.08
C TYR A 107 5.26 5.94 -2.24
N PHE A 108 6.44 5.91 -2.85
CA PHE A 108 7.23 4.69 -2.96
C PHE A 108 8.01 4.43 -1.67
N VAL A 109 7.66 3.36 -0.97
CA VAL A 109 8.26 2.99 0.31
C VAL A 109 9.10 1.73 0.14
N ARG A 110 10.41 1.84 0.25
CA ARG A 110 11.31 0.69 0.24
C ARG A 110 11.65 0.29 1.68
N LEU A 111 11.04 -0.79 2.15
CA LEU A 111 11.24 -1.31 3.49
C LEU A 111 12.62 -1.96 3.63
N GLY A 112 13.34 -1.65 4.70
CA GLY A 112 14.59 -2.28 5.08
C GLY A 112 14.43 -3.67 5.69
N ARG A 113 15.35 -4.03 6.59
CA ARG A 113 15.35 -5.35 7.24
C ARG A 113 14.50 -5.32 8.51
N ALA A 114 13.53 -6.22 8.64
CA ALA A 114 12.70 -6.34 9.84
C ALA A 114 13.51 -6.58 11.12
N THR A 115 14.63 -7.31 11.03
CA THR A 115 15.51 -7.60 12.18
C THR A 115 16.50 -6.48 12.49
N GLY A 116 16.30 -5.26 11.97
CA GLY A 116 17.14 -4.11 12.29
C GLY A 116 17.12 -3.79 13.79
N SER A 117 18.25 -3.34 14.32
CA SER A 117 18.38 -2.88 15.70
C SER A 117 18.17 -1.36 15.81
N GLY A 118 17.84 -0.88 17.01
CA GLY A 118 17.65 0.54 17.30
C GLY A 118 16.20 0.87 17.68
N GLU A 119 15.93 2.16 17.89
CA GLU A 119 14.58 2.68 18.12
C GLU A 119 13.71 2.53 16.86
N ASN A 120 12.44 2.92 16.87
CA ASN A 120 11.64 2.89 15.65
C ASN A 120 12.00 4.08 14.73
N GLY A 121 11.94 3.85 13.42
CA GLY A 121 11.81 4.91 12.42
C GLY A 121 10.35 4.99 12.03
N ILE A 122 9.76 6.18 12.13
CA ILE A 122 8.32 6.39 11.94
C ILE A 122 8.11 7.40 10.83
N ILE A 123 7.30 7.04 9.85
CA ILE A 123 6.75 7.97 8.87
C ILE A 123 5.25 8.07 9.16
N ASN A 124 4.78 9.29 9.40
CA ASN A 124 3.36 9.61 9.48
C ASN A 124 2.99 10.31 8.18
N LEU A 125 2.31 9.58 7.30
CA LEU A 125 1.79 10.12 6.06
C LEU A 125 0.37 10.65 6.28
N ASN A 126 0.18 11.91 5.94
CA ASN A 126 -1.08 12.62 6.03
C ASN A 126 -1.36 13.27 4.68
N ASP A 127 -1.97 12.51 3.80
CA ASP A 127 -2.55 13.01 2.56
C ASP A 127 -4.02 13.32 2.83
N THR A 128 -4.50 14.46 2.34
CA THR A 128 -5.85 14.95 2.62
C THR A 128 -6.57 15.50 1.39
N ALA A 129 -5.95 15.45 0.22
CA ALA A 129 -6.55 16.00 -0.98
C ALA A 129 -5.99 15.38 -2.24
N GLY A 130 -6.90 14.99 -3.10
CA GLY A 130 -6.60 14.25 -4.31
C GLY A 130 -7.81 13.42 -4.66
N ASP A 131 -7.87 12.97 -5.91
CA ASP A 131 -8.85 11.97 -6.31
C ASP A 131 -8.29 10.54 -6.11
N PHE A 132 -6.95 10.40 -6.07
CA PHE A 132 -6.32 9.09 -5.95
C PHE A 132 -4.86 9.16 -5.46
N ASP A 133 -4.65 8.76 -4.20
CA ASP A 133 -3.33 8.69 -3.57
C ASP A 133 -2.91 7.26 -3.26
N GLU A 134 -1.64 6.94 -3.52
CA GLU A 134 -1.13 5.58 -3.40
C GLU A 134 0.20 5.48 -2.67
N VAL A 135 0.22 4.62 -1.65
CA VAL A 135 1.47 4.09 -1.08
C VAL A 135 1.83 2.80 -1.81
N ILE A 136 3.02 2.73 -2.37
CA ILE A 136 3.60 1.51 -2.95
C ILE A 136 4.76 1.04 -2.08
N ALA A 137 4.51 0.05 -1.23
CA ALA A 137 5.49 -0.50 -0.29
C ALA A 137 6.19 -1.76 -0.87
N GLU A 138 7.49 -1.67 -1.15
CA GLU A 138 8.33 -2.79 -1.54
C GLU A 138 8.90 -3.51 -0.31
N GLN A 139 8.59 -4.80 -0.21
CA GLN A 139 9.23 -5.70 0.74
C GLN A 139 10.62 -6.11 0.24
N THR A 140 11.71 -5.64 0.86
CA THR A 140 13.06 -6.01 0.38
C THR A 140 13.63 -7.31 1.00
N MET A 141 12.99 -7.86 2.03
CA MET A 141 13.43 -9.06 2.76
C MET A 141 12.27 -10.03 2.96
N LYS A 142 12.53 -11.32 3.16
CA LYS A 142 11.46 -12.33 3.26
C LYS A 142 10.70 -12.34 4.60
N ASP A 143 11.05 -11.45 5.52
CA ASP A 143 10.41 -11.37 6.84
C ASP A 143 8.98 -10.83 6.69
N ALA A 144 8.03 -11.37 7.47
CA ALA A 144 6.64 -10.96 7.38
C ALA A 144 6.45 -9.46 7.64
N ILE A 145 5.65 -8.81 6.81
CA ILE A 145 5.20 -7.44 7.03
C ILE A 145 3.93 -7.49 7.87
N ALA A 146 3.88 -6.66 8.91
CA ALA A 146 2.68 -6.46 9.69
C ALA A 146 1.79 -5.41 9.04
N LEU A 147 0.66 -5.85 8.49
CA LEU A 147 -0.44 -4.98 8.09
C LEU A 147 -1.34 -4.78 9.30
N ASN A 148 -1.16 -3.65 9.96
CA ASN A 148 -1.82 -3.25 11.19
C ASN A 148 -3.05 -2.36 10.86
N GLN A 149 -3.63 -1.67 11.84
CA GLN A 149 -4.68 -0.69 11.53
C GLN A 149 -4.08 0.60 10.98
N ASN A 150 -4.40 0.93 9.73
CA ASN A 150 -3.87 2.09 8.99
C ASN A 150 -2.35 2.26 9.14
N GLN A 151 -1.66 1.12 9.18
CA GLN A 151 -0.23 1.06 9.46
C GLN A 151 0.38 -0.15 8.76
N LEU A 152 1.52 0.09 8.12
CA LEU A 152 2.43 -0.95 7.69
C LEU A 152 3.66 -0.93 8.60
N ARG A 153 4.04 -2.10 9.13
CA ARG A 153 5.21 -2.24 9.99
C ARG A 153 6.14 -3.37 9.53
N ASN A 154 7.42 -3.04 9.43
CA ASN A 154 8.50 -3.96 9.09
C ASN A 154 9.59 -3.87 10.17
N GLY A 155 9.39 -4.58 11.27
CA GLY A 155 10.26 -4.50 12.44
C GLY A 155 10.25 -3.11 13.09
N ARG A 156 11.34 -2.37 12.92
CA ARG A 156 11.52 -1.00 13.44
C ARG A 156 10.98 0.10 12.52
N GLU A 157 10.72 -0.21 11.26
CA GLU A 157 10.15 0.75 10.31
C GLU A 157 8.62 0.71 10.41
N VAL A 158 8.04 1.86 10.71
CA VAL A 158 6.60 2.04 10.90
C VAL A 158 6.13 3.13 9.94
N LEU A 159 5.23 2.78 9.05
CA LEU A 159 4.51 3.71 8.18
C LEU A 159 3.07 3.79 8.66
N ASN A 160 2.67 4.94 9.18
CA ASN A 160 1.29 5.27 9.47
C ASN A 160 0.72 6.09 8.31
N TYR A 161 -0.55 5.89 7.98
CA TYR A 161 -1.27 6.69 7.00
C TYR A 161 -2.66 7.05 7.51
N THR A 162 -3.21 8.14 7.02
CA THR A 162 -4.59 8.55 7.29
C THR A 162 -5.58 7.68 6.53
N SER A 163 -6.86 7.72 6.93
CA SER A 163 -7.93 7.03 6.21
C SER A 163 -8.22 7.60 4.83
N ASP A 164 -7.65 8.76 4.53
CA ASP A 164 -7.84 9.47 3.27
C ASP A 164 -6.94 8.88 2.16
N LEU A 165 -5.96 8.03 2.51
CA LEU A 165 -5.21 7.25 1.52
C LEU A 165 -6.15 6.32 0.75
N ASP A 166 -6.21 6.48 -0.57
CA ASP A 166 -7.06 5.64 -1.43
C ASP A 166 -6.53 4.22 -1.56
N ARG A 167 -5.20 4.04 -1.72
CA ARG A 167 -4.63 2.70 -1.89
C ARG A 167 -3.29 2.49 -1.19
N LEU A 168 -3.20 1.38 -0.46
CA LEU A 168 -1.96 0.75 -0.05
C LEU A 168 -1.66 -0.45 -0.95
N THR A 169 -0.65 -0.31 -1.80
CA THR A 169 -0.09 -1.41 -2.60
C THR A 169 1.15 -1.98 -1.93
N VAL A 170 1.18 -3.30 -1.68
CA VAL A 170 2.36 -4.00 -1.18
C VAL A 170 2.91 -4.91 -2.28
N ILE A 171 4.19 -4.72 -2.62
CA ILE A 171 4.87 -5.48 -3.68
C ILE A 171 6.03 -6.31 -3.13
N GLY A 172 6.21 -7.49 -3.73
CA GLY A 172 7.31 -8.38 -3.39
C GLY A 172 8.66 -7.76 -3.76
N ARG A 173 9.75 -8.29 -3.19
CA ARG A 173 11.10 -7.80 -3.49
C ARG A 173 11.37 -7.75 -5.00
N ALA A 174 11.84 -6.61 -5.48
CA ALA A 174 12.06 -6.32 -6.90
C ALA A 174 10.81 -6.36 -7.79
N GLY A 175 9.61 -6.44 -7.19
CA GLY A 175 8.34 -6.27 -7.88
C GLY A 175 8.21 -4.85 -8.42
N LYS A 176 7.38 -4.70 -9.45
CA LYS A 176 7.17 -3.43 -10.15
C LYS A 176 5.74 -3.32 -10.65
N VAL A 177 5.12 -2.20 -10.35
CA VAL A 177 3.78 -1.83 -10.82
C VAL A 177 3.83 -0.43 -11.42
N ASP A 178 2.93 -0.16 -12.35
CA ASP A 178 2.73 1.16 -12.96
C ASP A 178 1.21 1.38 -13.09
N GLY A 179 0.65 2.10 -12.12
CA GLY A 179 -0.79 2.16 -11.89
C GLY A 179 -1.39 0.76 -11.78
N THR A 180 -2.34 0.44 -12.66
CA THR A 180 -2.99 -0.89 -12.71
C THR A 180 -2.13 -1.97 -13.36
N ASN A 181 -1.05 -1.61 -14.06
CA ASN A 181 -0.21 -2.58 -14.76
C ASN A 181 0.77 -3.25 -13.79
N ILE A 182 0.96 -4.57 -13.96
CA ILE A 182 2.02 -5.32 -13.29
C ILE A 182 3.17 -5.48 -14.29
N LEU A 183 4.32 -4.94 -13.95
CA LEU A 183 5.55 -5.06 -14.75
C LEU A 183 6.40 -6.24 -14.27
N ASP A 184 6.42 -6.48 -12.95
CA ASP A 184 7.12 -7.62 -12.33
C ASP A 184 6.42 -8.01 -11.02
N PHE A 185 6.22 -9.31 -10.79
CA PHE A 185 5.63 -9.82 -9.56
C PHE A 185 6.62 -9.84 -8.39
N GLY A 186 7.93 -9.76 -8.64
CA GLY A 186 8.94 -9.78 -7.58
C GLY A 186 8.95 -11.09 -6.79
N ALA A 187 9.43 -11.05 -5.54
CA ALA A 187 9.46 -12.21 -4.66
C ALA A 187 8.11 -12.46 -3.95
N SER A 188 8.05 -13.55 -3.18
CA SER A 188 6.89 -13.85 -2.33
C SER A 188 6.75 -12.85 -1.18
N ILE A 189 5.51 -12.58 -0.78
CA ILE A 189 5.16 -11.76 0.39
C ILE A 189 4.48 -12.62 1.45
N THR A 190 4.79 -12.35 2.71
CA THR A 190 4.02 -12.81 3.87
C THR A 190 3.48 -11.59 4.60
N LEU A 191 2.17 -11.55 4.81
CA LEU A 191 1.48 -10.54 5.59
C LEU A 191 0.94 -11.14 6.88
N ASN A 192 1.31 -10.54 8.00
CA ASN A 192 0.71 -10.83 9.30
C ASN A 192 0.07 -9.57 9.88
N ASN A 193 -0.39 -9.68 11.12
CA ASN A 193 -0.87 -8.56 11.90
C ASN A 193 -0.30 -8.70 13.31
N THR A 194 0.12 -7.57 13.89
CA THR A 194 0.77 -7.53 15.21
C THR A 194 -0.01 -6.69 16.22
N ASP A 195 -1.22 -6.27 15.87
CA ASP A 195 -2.10 -5.44 16.70
C ASP A 195 -3.54 -6.00 16.68
N ASN A 196 -4.54 -5.21 17.12
CA ASN A 196 -5.96 -5.42 16.84
C ASN A 196 -6.56 -6.84 16.89
N ASN A 197 -6.03 -7.70 17.78
CA ASN A 197 -6.39 -9.11 17.87
C ASN A 197 -6.26 -9.87 16.53
N GLY A 198 -5.30 -9.52 15.67
CA GLY A 198 -5.03 -10.22 14.42
C GLY A 198 -5.88 -9.80 13.22
N ILE A 199 -6.50 -8.62 13.27
CA ILE A 199 -7.35 -8.09 12.20
C ILE A 199 -6.75 -6.78 11.66
N SER A 200 -6.32 -6.81 10.40
CA SER A 200 -5.85 -5.64 9.65
C SER A 200 -7.04 -4.77 9.26
N ARG A 201 -7.22 -3.60 9.89
CA ARG A 201 -8.32 -2.67 9.58
C ARG A 201 -7.81 -1.46 8.81
N ASN A 202 -8.19 -1.35 7.54
CA ASN A 202 -7.73 -0.30 6.62
C ASN A 202 -8.85 0.68 6.24
N ASN A 203 -10.00 0.66 6.92
CA ASN A 203 -11.11 1.59 6.70
C ASN A 203 -11.49 1.73 5.21
N SER A 204 -11.44 2.96 4.68
CA SER A 204 -11.71 3.37 3.29
C SER A 204 -10.55 3.12 2.34
N THR A 205 -9.39 2.67 2.81
CA THR A 205 -8.23 2.42 1.96
C THR A 205 -8.32 1.06 1.28
N ASP A 206 -8.11 1.03 -0.02
CA ASP A 206 -7.90 -0.18 -0.81
C ASP A 206 -6.57 -0.85 -0.43
N VAL A 207 -6.57 -2.17 -0.28
CA VAL A 207 -5.36 -2.95 -0.09
C VAL A 207 -5.10 -3.77 -1.34
N ARG A 208 -4.01 -3.45 -2.05
CA ARG A 208 -3.53 -4.20 -3.21
C ARG A 208 -2.24 -4.94 -2.89
N ILE A 209 -2.13 -6.19 -3.31
CA ILE A 209 -0.94 -7.00 -3.06
C ILE A 209 -0.51 -7.68 -4.35
N VAL A 210 0.75 -7.48 -4.74
CA VAL A 210 1.33 -8.02 -5.97
C VAL A 210 2.62 -8.77 -5.65
N ALA A 211 2.64 -10.10 -5.85
CA ALA A 211 3.80 -10.93 -5.49
C ALA A 211 3.92 -12.19 -6.36
N ASP A 212 5.10 -12.85 -6.35
CA ASP A 212 5.24 -14.21 -6.92
C ASP A 212 4.36 -15.23 -6.19
N LYS A 213 4.24 -15.09 -4.86
CA LYS A 213 3.35 -15.86 -3.99
C LYS A 213 2.95 -14.99 -2.81
N ILE A 214 1.71 -15.11 -2.36
CA ILE A 214 1.17 -14.33 -1.23
C ILE A 214 0.74 -15.29 -0.12
N ASP A 215 1.19 -15.02 1.10
CA ASP A 215 0.81 -15.74 2.33
C ASP A 215 0.10 -14.78 3.31
N PHE A 216 -1.20 -15.05 3.56
CA PHE A 216 -2.04 -14.29 4.48
C PHE A 216 -2.11 -14.99 5.83
N GLN A 217 -1.61 -14.34 6.88
CA GLN A 217 -1.60 -14.89 8.25
C GLN A 217 -2.61 -14.22 9.18
N SER A 218 -3.25 -13.14 8.72
CA SER A 218 -4.29 -12.40 9.44
C SER A 218 -5.47 -12.06 8.53
N GLN A 219 -6.62 -11.74 9.15
CA GLN A 219 -7.78 -11.22 8.44
C GLN A 219 -7.50 -9.81 7.91
N ILE A 220 -8.04 -9.48 6.73
CA ILE A 220 -7.96 -8.16 6.13
C ILE A 220 -9.36 -7.56 5.98
N ASN A 221 -9.54 -6.37 6.54
CA ASN A 221 -10.66 -5.48 6.30
C ASN A 221 -10.13 -4.22 5.58
N ALA A 222 -10.67 -3.93 4.40
CA ALA A 222 -10.30 -2.80 3.54
C ALA A 222 -11.49 -2.45 2.64
N ASP A 223 -11.52 -1.28 2.00
CA ASP A 223 -12.61 -0.93 1.06
C ASP A 223 -12.60 -1.93 -0.11
N ALA A 224 -11.51 -1.94 -0.89
CA ALA A 224 -11.19 -3.05 -1.76
C ALA A 224 -10.02 -3.92 -1.26
N ILE A 225 -10.05 -5.19 -1.62
CA ILE A 225 -8.94 -6.13 -1.43
C ILE A 225 -8.59 -6.71 -2.80
N ILE A 226 -7.42 -6.35 -3.32
CA ILE A 226 -6.93 -6.75 -4.64
C ILE A 226 -5.69 -7.63 -4.45
N VAL A 227 -5.76 -8.87 -4.91
CA VAL A 227 -4.69 -9.87 -4.73
C VAL A 227 -4.28 -10.40 -6.10
N GLU A 228 -3.05 -10.08 -6.50
CA GLU A 228 -2.52 -10.42 -7.81
C GLU A 228 -1.23 -11.23 -7.63
N SER A 229 -1.32 -12.54 -7.88
CA SER A 229 -0.23 -13.48 -7.62
C SER A 229 0.23 -14.17 -8.90
N LEU A 230 1.54 -14.37 -9.05
CA LEU A 230 2.04 -15.24 -10.11
C LEU A 230 1.67 -16.70 -9.83
N LYS A 231 1.69 -17.15 -8.57
CA LYS A 231 1.36 -18.52 -8.16
C LYS A 231 -0.01 -18.62 -7.52
N ASP A 232 -0.33 -19.81 -7.00
CA ASP A 232 -1.54 -20.08 -6.24
C ASP A 232 -1.84 -19.00 -5.20
N ILE A 233 -3.12 -18.61 -5.12
CA ILE A 233 -3.66 -17.81 -4.02
C ILE A 233 -4.34 -18.77 -3.06
N ASN A 234 -3.93 -18.75 -1.79
CA ASN A 234 -4.62 -19.46 -0.71
C ASN A 234 -5.23 -18.45 0.25
N VAL A 235 -6.56 -18.32 0.22
CA VAL A 235 -7.32 -17.47 1.15
C VAL A 235 -7.48 -18.22 2.47
N ALA A 236 -6.39 -18.23 3.26
CA ALA A 236 -6.32 -18.92 4.54
C ALA A 236 -7.01 -18.16 5.68
N GLN A 237 -7.25 -16.87 5.49
CA GLN A 237 -7.83 -15.95 6.46
C GLN A 237 -8.98 -15.18 5.83
N VAL A 238 -9.85 -14.60 6.66
CA VAL A 238 -11.01 -13.85 6.19
C VAL A 238 -10.54 -12.64 5.39
N LEU A 239 -11.16 -12.43 4.22
CA LEU A 239 -11.05 -11.19 3.45
C LEU A 239 -12.42 -10.52 3.48
N ASN A 240 -12.50 -9.32 4.05
CA ASN A 240 -13.75 -8.58 4.18
C ASN A 240 -13.62 -7.20 3.53
N ALA A 241 -14.19 -7.06 2.34
CA ALA A 241 -14.42 -5.76 1.74
C ALA A 241 -15.47 -5.01 2.56
N VAL A 242 -15.13 -3.83 3.07
CA VAL A 242 -16.04 -2.95 3.80
C VAL A 242 -16.68 -1.93 2.84
N ALA A 243 -17.53 -1.03 3.32
CA ALA A 243 -18.08 0.10 2.57
C ALA A 243 -18.79 -0.22 1.24
N ASN A 244 -19.26 -1.46 1.05
CA ASN A 244 -19.74 -1.98 -0.25
C ASN A 244 -18.66 -2.05 -1.35
N GLY A 245 -17.38 -2.04 -0.99
CA GLY A 245 -16.27 -2.27 -1.89
C GLY A 245 -16.19 -3.73 -2.36
N TYR A 246 -14.99 -4.21 -2.68
CA TYR A 246 -14.86 -5.45 -3.43
C TYR A 246 -13.64 -6.29 -3.09
N VAL A 247 -13.72 -7.58 -3.43
CA VAL A 247 -12.58 -8.50 -3.38
C VAL A 247 -12.26 -8.99 -4.78
N ASP A 248 -11.03 -8.78 -5.23
CA ASP A 248 -10.54 -9.23 -6.52
C ASP A 248 -9.32 -10.13 -6.35
N LEU A 249 -9.44 -11.39 -6.76
CA LEU A 249 -8.37 -12.37 -6.67
C LEU A 249 -7.97 -12.82 -8.07
N ARG A 250 -6.70 -12.69 -8.42
CA ARG A 250 -6.20 -13.08 -9.74
C ARG A 250 -4.87 -13.80 -9.69
N THR A 251 -4.83 -14.97 -10.31
CA THR A 251 -3.57 -15.67 -10.60
C THR A 251 -3.14 -15.45 -12.05
N TYR A 252 -1.82 -15.38 -12.26
CA TYR A 252 -1.22 -15.12 -13.57
C TYR A 252 -0.36 -16.26 -14.10
N GLY A 253 0.11 -17.17 -13.25
CA GLY A 253 0.94 -18.29 -13.65
C GLY A 253 0.14 -19.51 -14.12
N ASP A 254 0.81 -20.34 -14.91
CA ASP A 254 0.27 -21.59 -15.43
C ASP A 254 -0.22 -22.49 -14.29
N LYS A 255 -1.42 -23.05 -14.46
CA LYS A 255 -2.03 -23.99 -13.49
C LYS A 255 -2.18 -23.44 -12.07
N SER A 256 -2.08 -22.12 -11.90
CA SER A 256 -2.16 -21.48 -10.58
C SER A 256 -3.60 -21.34 -10.12
N ASN A 257 -3.93 -21.94 -8.99
CA ASN A 257 -5.27 -22.06 -8.44
C ASN A 257 -5.60 -20.92 -7.47
N ILE A 258 -6.89 -20.68 -7.26
CA ILE A 258 -7.39 -19.89 -6.14
C ILE A 258 -8.10 -20.85 -5.18
N SER A 259 -7.54 -21.03 -3.99
CA SER A 259 -8.07 -21.90 -2.94
C SER A 259 -8.73 -21.07 -1.84
N ILE A 260 -9.98 -21.35 -1.54
CA ILE A 260 -10.79 -20.65 -0.54
C ILE A 260 -10.86 -21.53 0.71
N ALA A 261 -10.05 -21.19 1.73
CA ALA A 261 -9.99 -21.90 3.01
C ALA A 261 -10.65 -21.12 4.17
N ALA A 262 -10.97 -19.85 3.95
CA ALA A 262 -11.67 -18.96 4.87
C ALA A 262 -12.76 -18.15 4.15
N GLU A 263 -13.61 -17.45 4.91
CA GLU A 263 -14.73 -16.67 4.35
C GLU A 263 -14.24 -15.46 3.55
N ILE A 264 -14.96 -15.13 2.49
CA ILE A 264 -14.81 -13.87 1.75
C ILE A 264 -16.11 -13.09 1.90
N LYS A 265 -16.02 -11.84 2.32
CA LYS A 265 -17.16 -11.01 2.69
C LYS A 265 -17.16 -9.69 1.95
N VAL A 266 -18.36 -9.20 1.66
CA VAL A 266 -18.64 -7.83 1.25
C VAL A 266 -19.67 -7.28 2.24
N SER A 267 -19.28 -6.24 2.99
CA SER A 267 -20.01 -5.72 4.15
C SER A 267 -20.38 -4.25 3.96
N THR A 268 -21.39 -3.80 4.71
CA THR A 268 -21.78 -2.37 4.74
C THR A 268 -20.97 -1.58 5.78
N GLY A 269 -20.76 -0.28 5.52
CA GLY A 269 -20.03 0.59 6.44
C GLY A 269 -18.67 0.00 6.83
N SER A 270 -18.24 0.15 8.08
CA SER A 270 -16.99 -0.45 8.59
C SER A 270 -17.18 -1.81 9.28
N SER A 271 -18.26 -2.53 8.96
CA SER A 271 -18.65 -3.77 9.65
C SER A 271 -18.12 -5.05 8.96
N GLU A 272 -18.38 -6.21 9.58
CA GLU A 272 -18.10 -7.55 9.02
C GLU A 272 -19.41 -8.33 8.79
N ASP A 273 -20.49 -7.61 8.47
CA ASP A 273 -21.86 -8.12 8.47
C ASP A 273 -22.26 -8.94 7.23
N GLY A 274 -21.45 -8.89 6.17
CA GLY A 274 -21.75 -9.57 4.90
C GLY A 274 -23.01 -9.04 4.21
N LYS A 275 -23.40 -7.79 4.49
CA LYS A 275 -24.61 -7.16 3.93
C LYS A 275 -24.34 -6.19 2.78
N GLY A 276 -23.09 -6.08 2.33
CA GLY A 276 -22.72 -5.12 1.30
C GLY A 276 -23.20 -5.51 -0.10
N SER A 277 -23.18 -4.52 -0.99
CA SER A 277 -23.67 -4.60 -2.38
C SER A 277 -22.58 -4.56 -3.46
N GLY A 278 -21.31 -4.68 -3.07
CA GLY A 278 -20.18 -4.63 -3.99
C GLY A 278 -20.00 -5.91 -4.81
N TRP A 279 -18.77 -6.39 -4.95
CA TRP A 279 -18.53 -7.60 -5.73
C TRP A 279 -17.33 -8.42 -5.27
N VAL A 280 -17.36 -9.70 -5.64
CA VAL A 280 -16.24 -10.63 -5.50
C VAL A 280 -15.91 -11.18 -6.87
N ARG A 281 -14.66 -11.03 -7.30
CA ARG A 281 -14.14 -11.58 -8.55
C ARG A 281 -12.99 -12.52 -8.27
N MET A 282 -12.98 -13.64 -8.97
CA MET A 282 -11.87 -14.58 -8.97
C MET A 282 -11.53 -14.99 -10.39
N VAL A 283 -10.27 -14.79 -10.78
CA VAL A 283 -9.76 -15.14 -12.10
C VAL A 283 -8.53 -16.03 -11.95
N SER A 284 -8.69 -17.32 -12.22
CA SER A 284 -7.61 -18.28 -12.33
C SER A 284 -7.46 -18.69 -13.80
N ALA A 285 -6.60 -17.99 -14.55
CA ALA A 285 -6.58 -18.07 -16.01
C ALA A 285 -6.36 -19.50 -16.55
N ASP A 286 -5.41 -20.24 -15.97
CA ASP A 286 -5.05 -21.59 -16.37
C ASP A 286 -5.15 -22.61 -15.23
N GLY A 287 -5.76 -22.24 -14.09
CA GLY A 287 -5.98 -23.09 -12.93
C GLY A 287 -7.45 -23.33 -12.61
N ALA A 288 -7.73 -23.73 -11.37
CA ALA A 288 -9.04 -23.95 -10.80
C ALA A 288 -9.33 -22.97 -9.65
N ILE A 289 -10.62 -22.74 -9.38
CA ILE A 289 -11.09 -22.08 -8.15
C ILE A 289 -11.67 -23.16 -7.26
N ILE A 290 -11.15 -23.34 -6.05
CA ILE A 290 -11.43 -24.50 -5.20
C ILE A 290 -11.88 -24.01 -3.82
N ASN A 291 -13.00 -24.49 -3.33
CA ASN A 291 -13.35 -24.35 -1.92
C ASN A 291 -12.72 -25.52 -1.16
N THR A 292 -11.86 -25.26 -0.19
CA THR A 292 -11.12 -26.32 0.51
C THR A 292 -11.65 -26.61 1.92
N ASN A 293 -12.54 -25.76 2.44
CA ASN A 293 -13.02 -25.84 3.82
C ASN A 293 -14.53 -25.60 3.98
N GLY A 294 -15.30 -25.68 2.89
CA GLY A 294 -16.73 -25.32 2.92
C GLY A 294 -16.97 -23.84 3.24
N SER A 295 -15.97 -23.00 2.96
CA SER A 295 -16.01 -21.56 3.19
C SER A 295 -17.10 -20.89 2.38
N ARG A 296 -17.58 -19.75 2.87
CA ARG A 296 -18.68 -19.01 2.26
C ARG A 296 -18.17 -17.73 1.62
N ILE A 297 -18.77 -17.38 0.50
CA ILE A 297 -18.71 -16.04 -0.07
C ILE A 297 -20.00 -15.33 0.34
N ILE A 298 -19.89 -14.20 1.04
CA ILE A 298 -21.00 -13.53 1.71
C ILE A 298 -21.10 -12.07 1.28
N GLY A 299 -22.17 -11.72 0.59
CA GLY A 299 -22.59 -10.34 0.36
C GLY A 299 -24.06 -10.37 -0.02
N SER A 300 -24.90 -9.57 0.64
CA SER A 300 -26.36 -9.71 0.50
C SER A 300 -26.85 -9.34 -0.89
N ASP A 301 -26.24 -8.30 -1.47
CA ASP A 301 -26.54 -7.80 -2.81
C ASP A 301 -25.28 -7.78 -3.68
N ALA A 302 -24.22 -8.48 -3.26
CA ALA A 302 -22.95 -8.46 -3.95
C ALA A 302 -22.94 -9.39 -5.18
N HIS A 303 -22.28 -8.95 -6.25
CA HIS A 303 -22.06 -9.79 -7.43
C HIS A 303 -20.91 -10.78 -7.22
N LEU A 304 -21.06 -12.00 -7.73
CA LEU A 304 -20.01 -13.01 -7.76
C LEU A 304 -19.61 -13.31 -9.21
N MET A 305 -18.33 -13.11 -9.52
CA MET A 305 -17.76 -13.33 -10.86
C MET A 305 -16.60 -14.33 -10.77
N LEU A 306 -16.73 -15.48 -11.43
CA LEU A 306 -15.73 -16.54 -11.39
C LEU A 306 -15.28 -16.90 -12.80
N LYS A 307 -13.97 -16.99 -13.01
CA LYS A 307 -13.37 -17.46 -14.26
C LYS A 307 -12.23 -18.42 -13.94
N ALA A 308 -12.36 -19.66 -14.38
CA ALA A 308 -11.31 -20.67 -14.29
C ALA A 308 -11.34 -21.61 -15.49
N LYS A 309 -10.17 -22.14 -15.88
CA LYS A 309 -10.05 -23.10 -16.99
C LYS A 309 -10.23 -24.54 -16.52
N ASN A 310 -9.64 -24.90 -15.38
CA ASN A 310 -9.57 -26.28 -14.91
C ASN A 310 -10.67 -26.64 -13.90
N GLY A 311 -11.61 -25.74 -13.62
CA GLY A 311 -12.80 -26.01 -12.80
C GLY A 311 -13.12 -24.94 -11.76
N ILE A 312 -14.36 -24.95 -11.27
CA ILE A 312 -14.85 -24.09 -10.19
C ILE A 312 -15.61 -24.96 -9.17
N GLY A 313 -15.08 -25.04 -7.95
CA GLY A 313 -15.54 -25.95 -6.91
C GLY A 313 -15.01 -27.38 -7.07
N SER A 314 -15.45 -28.27 -6.20
CA SER A 314 -15.26 -29.72 -6.30
C SER A 314 -16.54 -30.46 -5.90
N ASP A 315 -16.63 -31.76 -6.21
CA ASP A 315 -17.77 -32.60 -5.82
C ASP A 315 -17.93 -32.71 -4.30
N THR A 316 -16.83 -32.55 -3.54
CA THR A 316 -16.81 -32.62 -2.07
C THR A 316 -16.88 -31.24 -1.40
N ALA A 317 -16.62 -30.16 -2.13
CA ALA A 317 -16.62 -28.79 -1.62
C ALA A 317 -16.99 -27.78 -2.72
N ALA A 318 -18.31 -27.57 -2.85
CA ALA A 318 -18.92 -26.54 -3.67
C ALA A 318 -18.36 -25.14 -3.38
N VAL A 319 -18.38 -24.22 -4.36
CA VAL A 319 -18.26 -22.79 -4.03
C VAL A 319 -19.62 -22.32 -3.50
N ILE A 320 -19.71 -21.94 -2.22
CA ILE A 320 -20.98 -21.66 -1.53
C ILE A 320 -21.24 -20.14 -1.51
N ASN A 321 -22.39 -19.70 -2.03
CA ASN A 321 -22.91 -18.34 -1.90
C ASN A 321 -24.28 -18.35 -1.16
N ARG A 322 -24.67 -17.24 -0.54
CA ARG A 322 -25.96 -17.05 0.16
C ARG A 322 -27.19 -17.32 -0.73
N GLY A 323 -27.03 -17.25 -2.06
CA GLY A 323 -28.06 -17.58 -3.06
C GLY A 323 -28.05 -19.01 -3.62
N GLY A 324 -27.14 -19.89 -3.16
CA GLY A 324 -27.03 -21.28 -3.63
C GLY A 324 -25.59 -21.79 -3.75
N ASN A 325 -25.43 -23.11 -3.95
CA ASN A 325 -24.13 -23.73 -4.24
C ASN A 325 -23.80 -23.59 -5.72
N VAL A 326 -22.63 -23.04 -6.04
CA VAL A 326 -22.04 -23.14 -7.37
C VAL A 326 -21.17 -24.40 -7.41
N ASN A 327 -21.74 -25.47 -7.98
CA ASN A 327 -21.01 -26.67 -8.36
C ASN A 327 -20.71 -26.58 -9.85
N CYS A 328 -19.48 -26.25 -10.27
CA CYS A 328 -19.11 -26.47 -11.66
C CYS A 328 -18.42 -27.83 -11.78
N CYS A 329 -18.98 -28.70 -12.62
CA CYS A 329 -18.40 -29.99 -12.96
C CYS A 329 -16.97 -29.85 -13.48
N ASN A 330 -16.12 -30.79 -13.05
CA ASN A 330 -14.86 -31.14 -13.70
C ASN A 330 -14.99 -31.09 -15.23
N ILE A 331 -14.23 -30.20 -15.88
CA ILE A 331 -13.89 -30.39 -17.29
C ILE A 331 -12.68 -31.33 -17.28
N ALA A 332 -12.95 -32.62 -17.48
CA ALA A 332 -11.90 -33.61 -17.67
C ALA A 332 -10.98 -33.17 -18.84
N PRO A 333 -9.65 -33.22 -18.71
CA PRO A 333 -8.77 -33.01 -19.84
C PRO A 333 -8.95 -34.17 -20.82
N ARG A 334 -9.20 -33.84 -22.10
CA ARG A 334 -8.92 -34.75 -23.21
C ARG A 334 -7.42 -34.81 -23.45
#